data_AF-A0A7K2FMC4-F1
#
_entry.id   AF-A0A7K2FMC4-F1
#
_cell.length_a   1.000
_cell.length_b   1.000
_cell.length_c   1.000
_cell.angle_alpha   90.00
_cell.angle_beta   90.00
_cell.angle_gamma   90.00
#
_symmetry.space_group_name_H-M   'P 1'
#
loop_
_entity.id
_entity.type
_entity.pdbx_description
1 polymer ?
#
loop_
_entity_poly.entity_id
_entity_poly.type
_entity_poly.pdbx_seq_one_letter_code
_entity_poly.pdbx_strand_id
1 'polypeptide(L)'
;MLKFLLSKASRRARSASRARVGGDVVVRQDPTPPTRHLRVHEDRGHTVLELRGEIDIATAAEIAPLLDRLTGRPGVRLVLDLRPVEFFDCSGLRLVHRARGRLLERGGRLHLVCTHPLTLRVFRVTGLTRLLPPHPTLESVINASDGNGKPR
;
A
#
# COMPACT_ATOMS: atom_id res chain seq x y z
N MET A 1 -16.54 -11.94 26.34
CA MET A 1 -17.82 -12.45 25.83
C MET A 1 -18.42 -11.40 24.90
N LEU A 2 -18.40 -11.72 23.60
CA LEU A 2 -18.59 -10.85 22.45
C LEU A 2 -20.03 -10.28 22.40
N LYS A 3 -20.19 -8.95 22.24
CA LYS A 3 -21.47 -8.34 21.84
C LYS A 3 -21.32 -7.73 20.45
N PHE A 4 -21.71 -8.53 19.47
CA PHE A 4 -22.05 -8.13 18.10
C PHE A 4 -23.27 -7.20 18.14
N LEU A 5 -23.19 -6.02 17.53
CA LEU A 5 -24.37 -5.33 17.02
C LEU A 5 -24.14 -4.94 15.57
N LEU A 6 -24.88 -5.62 14.68
CA LEU A 6 -25.12 -5.21 13.31
C LEU A 6 -25.93 -3.91 13.32
N SER A 7 -25.59 -2.97 12.43
CA SER A 7 -26.49 -1.90 12.02
C SER A 7 -26.69 -1.92 10.52
N LYS A 8 -27.97 -1.89 10.13
CA LYS A 8 -28.52 -2.09 8.79
C LYS A 8 -28.63 -0.76 8.02
N ALA A 9 -28.44 -0.91 6.69
CA ALA A 9 -29.28 -0.38 5.61
C ALA A 9 -29.29 1.12 5.23
N SER A 10 -29.65 1.31 3.94
CA SER A 10 -30.16 2.52 3.27
C SER A 10 -29.08 3.32 2.51
N ARG A 11 -29.17 3.66 1.21
CA ARG A 11 -30.34 3.98 0.39
C ARG A 11 -29.98 3.97 -1.11
N ARG A 12 -30.97 3.70 -1.96
CA ARG A 12 -30.96 3.74 -3.44
C ARG A 12 -30.55 5.11 -4.01
N ALA A 13 -29.87 5.09 -5.15
CA ALA A 13 -30.09 6.04 -6.25
C ALA A 13 -30.02 5.32 -7.60
N ARG A 14 -30.91 5.71 -8.51
CA ARG A 14 -31.31 5.05 -9.75
C ARG A 14 -30.63 5.67 -10.97
N SER A 15 -30.34 4.83 -11.98
CA SER A 15 -30.60 5.03 -13.43
C SER A 15 -29.91 6.19 -14.16
N ALA A 16 -29.48 6.14 -15.43
CA ALA A 16 -29.29 5.13 -16.47
C ALA A 16 -28.45 5.82 -17.58
N SER A 17 -27.78 5.07 -18.45
CA SER A 17 -27.80 5.27 -19.91
C SER A 17 -26.88 4.26 -20.59
N ARG A 18 -27.28 3.81 -21.78
CA ARG A 18 -26.77 2.66 -22.53
C ARG A 18 -25.97 3.15 -23.76
N ALA A 19 -25.08 2.28 -24.23
CA ALA A 19 -24.52 2.17 -25.60
C ALA A 19 -23.23 3.00 -25.88
N ARG A 20 -22.18 2.57 -26.61
CA ARG A 20 -21.89 1.40 -27.49
C ARG A 20 -20.39 1.04 -27.46
N VAL A 21 -20.12 -0.25 -27.73
CA VAL A 21 -19.03 -0.91 -28.48
C VAL A 21 -17.71 -0.15 -28.76
N GLY A 22 -16.60 -0.72 -28.30
CA GLY A 22 -15.24 -0.40 -28.75
C GLY A 22 -14.22 -0.90 -27.73
N GLY A 23 -13.36 -1.83 -28.12
CA GLY A 23 -12.38 -2.45 -27.23
C GLY A 23 -11.33 -1.47 -26.75
N ASP A 24 -11.34 -1.21 -25.46
CA ASP A 24 -10.18 -0.87 -24.64
C ASP A 24 -10.50 -1.38 -23.24
N VAL A 25 -9.68 -2.28 -22.71
CA VAL A 25 -9.77 -2.67 -21.30
C VAL A 25 -9.23 -1.48 -20.50
N VAL A 26 -10.06 -0.45 -20.36
CA VAL A 26 -9.89 0.55 -19.32
C VAL A 26 -10.14 -0.20 -18.03
N VAL A 27 -9.06 -0.62 -17.36
CA VAL A 27 -9.12 -1.12 -15.98
C VAL A 27 -9.63 0.05 -15.14
N ARG A 28 -10.95 0.17 -15.03
CA ARG A 28 -11.59 1.01 -14.04
C ARG A 28 -11.19 0.43 -12.69
N GLN A 29 -10.16 1.02 -12.10
CA GLN A 29 -9.87 0.77 -10.70
C GLN A 29 -11.04 1.35 -9.93
N ASP A 30 -11.97 0.49 -9.51
CA ASP A 30 -12.91 0.87 -8.47
C ASP A 30 -12.10 1.39 -7.28
N PRO A 31 -12.40 2.58 -6.76
CA PRO A 31 -11.76 3.06 -5.55
C PRO A 31 -12.06 2.02 -4.48
N THR A 32 -11.05 1.26 -4.07
CA THR A 32 -11.17 0.48 -2.83
C THR A 32 -11.52 1.52 -1.78
N PRO A 33 -12.64 1.36 -1.05
CA PRO A 33 -13.01 2.33 -0.03
C PRO A 33 -11.79 2.52 0.86
N PRO A 34 -11.30 3.76 1.07
CA PRO A 34 -10.23 3.98 2.02
C PRO A 34 -10.75 3.44 3.35
N THR A 35 -10.18 2.34 3.83
CA THR A 35 -10.39 1.98 5.22
C THR A 35 -9.74 3.08 6.04
N ARG A 36 -10.19 3.28 7.28
CA ARG A 36 -9.63 4.31 8.16
C ARG A 36 -8.09 4.26 8.27
N HIS A 37 -7.53 3.09 8.00
CA HIS A 37 -6.12 2.75 8.16
C HIS A 37 -5.29 2.81 6.88
N LEU A 38 -5.90 3.05 5.70
CA LEU A 38 -5.14 3.12 4.45
C LEU A 38 -5.71 4.09 3.43
N ARG A 39 -4.80 4.66 2.63
CA ARG A 39 -5.12 5.41 1.41
C ARG A 39 -4.23 4.93 0.28
N VAL A 40 -4.81 4.73 -0.90
CA VAL A 40 -4.07 4.42 -2.13
C VAL A 40 -4.19 5.57 -3.10
N HIS A 41 -3.08 5.96 -3.71
CA HIS A 41 -3.04 6.91 -4.81
C HIS A 41 -1.85 6.62 -5.72
N GLU A 42 -1.83 7.23 -6.90
CA GLU A 42 -0.70 7.17 -7.83
C GLU A 42 0.05 8.51 -7.80
N ASP A 43 1.38 8.45 -7.82
CA ASP A 43 2.24 9.63 -7.93
C ASP A 43 3.45 9.31 -8.83
N ARG A 44 3.59 10.04 -9.94
CA ARG A 44 4.69 9.91 -10.92
C ARG A 44 5.03 8.45 -11.24
N GLY A 45 3.99 7.64 -11.51
CA GLY A 45 4.12 6.23 -11.89
C GLY A 45 4.53 5.28 -10.76
N HIS A 46 4.38 5.72 -9.51
CA HIS A 46 4.44 4.89 -8.31
C HIS A 46 3.05 4.76 -7.70
N THR A 47 2.67 3.54 -7.34
CA THR A 47 1.52 3.32 -6.46
C THR A 47 1.96 3.65 -5.03
N VAL A 48 1.28 4.57 -4.37
CA VAL A 48 1.53 4.95 -2.98
C VAL A 48 0.45 4.36 -2.08
N LEU A 49 0.86 3.49 -1.16
CA LEU A 49 0.03 2.96 -0.09
C LEU A 49 0.43 3.66 1.21
N GLU A 50 -0.43 4.58 1.64
CA GLU A 50 -0.25 5.30 2.89
C GLU A 50 -1.02 4.58 4.00
N LEU A 51 -0.30 4.13 5.03
CA LEU A 51 -0.88 3.48 6.20
C LEU A 51 -1.03 4.47 7.35
N ARG A 52 -2.09 4.31 8.15
CA ARG A 52 -2.46 5.28 9.19
C ARG A 52 -2.91 4.60 10.48
N GLY A 53 -2.60 5.23 11.62
CA GLY A 53 -2.99 4.76 12.94
C GLY A 53 -2.21 3.52 13.36
N GLU A 54 -2.90 2.55 13.95
CA GLU A 54 -2.29 1.32 14.46
C GLU A 54 -2.26 0.23 13.39
N ILE A 55 -1.09 -0.37 13.19
CA ILE A 55 -0.90 -1.52 12.31
C ILE A 55 -0.62 -2.74 13.20
N ASP A 56 -1.70 -3.43 13.55
CA ASP A 56 -1.75 -4.62 14.38
C ASP A 56 -2.29 -5.83 13.60
N ILE A 57 -2.59 -6.93 14.28
CA ILE A 57 -3.12 -8.14 13.64
C ILE A 57 -4.48 -7.92 12.94
N ALA A 58 -5.37 -7.11 13.53
CA ALA A 58 -6.69 -6.86 12.96
C ALA A 58 -6.59 -5.99 11.71
N THR A 59 -5.87 -4.88 11.83
CA THR A 59 -5.65 -3.95 10.72
C THR A 59 -4.82 -4.59 9.61
N ALA A 60 -3.86 -5.46 9.95
CA ALA A 60 -3.11 -6.19 8.94
C ALA A 60 -3.99 -7.14 8.12
N ALA A 61 -4.97 -7.79 8.74
CA ALA A 61 -5.92 -8.65 8.04
C ALA A 61 -6.81 -7.86 7.06
N GLU A 62 -7.14 -6.60 7.38
CA GLU A 62 -7.86 -5.70 6.47
C GLU A 62 -7.00 -5.21 5.31
N ILE A 63 -5.71 -4.92 5.54
CA ILE A 63 -4.78 -4.40 4.52
C ILE A 63 -4.35 -5.50 3.54
N ALA A 64 -4.17 -6.74 4.03
CA ALA A 64 -3.56 -7.84 3.26
C ALA A 64 -4.21 -8.09 1.87
N PRO A 65 -5.54 -8.16 1.72
CA PRO A 65 -6.16 -8.43 0.41
C PRO A 65 -5.90 -7.33 -0.62
N LEU A 66 -5.81 -6.07 -0.19
CA LEU A 66 -5.47 -4.98 -1.08
C LEU A 66 -3.99 -5.03 -1.47
N LEU A 67 -3.10 -5.23 -0.49
CA LEU A 67 -1.68 -5.34 -0.73
C LEU A 67 -1.35 -6.51 -1.67
N ASP A 68 -2.03 -7.65 -1.52
CA ASP A 68 -1.88 -8.81 -2.40
C ASP A 68 -2.33 -8.52 -3.84
N ARG A 69 -3.40 -7.74 -4.02
CA ARG A 69 -3.87 -7.31 -5.35
C ARG A 69 -2.89 -6.35 -6.01
N LEU A 70 -2.37 -5.36 -5.27
CA LEU A 70 -1.39 -4.41 -5.78
C LEU A 70 -0.09 -5.10 -6.18
N THR A 71 0.43 -5.96 -5.30
CA THR A 71 1.67 -6.70 -5.53
C THR A 71 1.53 -7.89 -6.49
N GLY A 72 0.32 -8.21 -6.95
CA GLY A 72 0.07 -9.27 -7.92
C GLY A 72 0.39 -8.89 -9.37
N ARG A 73 0.53 -7.59 -9.67
CA ARG A 73 0.78 -7.08 -11.02
C ARG A 73 2.30 -7.04 -11.31
N PRO A 74 2.73 -7.31 -12.55
CA PRO A 74 4.15 -7.24 -12.93
C PRO A 74 4.68 -5.81 -12.90
N GLY A 75 5.95 -5.63 -12.53
CA GLY A 75 6.67 -4.35 -12.64
C GLY A 75 6.18 -3.21 -11.74
N VAL A 76 5.34 -3.50 -10.73
CA VAL A 76 4.80 -2.45 -9.84
C VAL A 76 5.90 -1.77 -9.03
N ARG A 77 5.87 -0.43 -9.00
CA ARG A 77 6.67 0.39 -8.09
C ARG A 77 5.78 0.86 -6.95
N LEU A 78 5.84 0.16 -5.81
CA LEU A 78 5.03 0.44 -4.63
C LEU A 78 5.83 1.26 -3.63
N VAL A 79 5.26 2.36 -3.15
CA VAL A 79 5.74 3.11 -1.99
C VAL A 79 4.84 2.83 -0.81
N LEU A 80 5.41 2.34 0.28
CA LEU A 80 4.73 2.18 1.55
C LEU A 80 5.07 3.37 2.45
N ASP A 81 4.10 4.25 2.69
CA ASP A 81 4.27 5.40 3.57
C ASP A 81 3.74 5.09 4.96
N LEU A 82 4.67 4.99 5.91
CA LEU A 82 4.41 4.72 7.33
C LEU A 82 4.54 5.97 8.20
N ARG A 83 4.75 7.16 7.62
CA ARG A 83 4.84 8.40 8.42
C ARG A 83 3.59 8.66 9.29
N PRO A 84 2.36 8.36 8.85
CA PRO A 84 1.16 8.53 9.67
C PRO A 84 0.84 7.33 10.58
N VAL A 85 1.72 6.33 10.67
CA VAL A 85 1.53 5.17 11.55
C VAL A 85 1.97 5.52 12.96
N GLU A 86 1.08 5.23 13.92
CA GLU A 86 1.27 5.49 15.34
C GLU A 86 1.79 4.25 16.09
N PHE A 87 1.44 3.05 15.60
CA PHE A 87 1.87 1.77 16.17
C PHE A 87 2.11 0.73 15.08
N PHE A 88 3.15 -0.10 15.25
CA PHE A 88 3.53 -1.10 14.26
C PHE A 88 4.05 -2.37 14.92
N ASP A 89 3.31 -3.47 14.83
CA ASP A 89 3.66 -4.75 15.45
C ASP A 89 4.30 -5.75 14.46
N CYS A 90 4.46 -6.99 14.91
CA CYS A 90 4.94 -8.10 14.08
C CYS A 90 4.04 -8.43 12.89
N SER A 91 2.74 -8.13 12.97
CA SER A 91 1.78 -8.33 11.88
C SER A 91 2.03 -7.31 10.76
N GLY A 92 2.32 -6.06 11.11
CA GLY A 92 2.81 -5.07 10.15
C GLY A 92 4.11 -5.50 9.46
N LEU A 93 5.08 -6.03 10.21
CA LEU A 93 6.33 -6.53 9.61
C LEU A 93 6.11 -7.67 8.62
N ARG A 94 5.20 -8.61 8.94
CA ARG A 94 4.83 -9.70 8.04
C ARG A 94 4.22 -9.19 6.74
N LEU A 95 3.39 -8.15 6.79
CA LEU A 95 2.85 -7.51 5.58
C LEU A 95 3.96 -6.94 4.68
N VAL A 96 4.91 -6.20 5.28
CA VAL A 96 6.03 -5.61 4.54
C VAL A 96 6.89 -6.68 3.88
N HIS A 97 7.25 -7.72 4.64
CA HIS A 97 8.06 -8.83 4.13
C HIS A 97 7.37 -9.55 2.97
N ARG A 98 6.08 -9.86 3.13
CA ARG A 98 5.25 -10.50 2.09
C ARG A 98 5.16 -9.65 0.83
N ALA A 99 4.87 -8.36 0.97
CA ALA A 99 4.75 -7.45 -0.17
C ALA A 99 6.06 -7.34 -0.95
N ARG A 100 7.18 -7.21 -0.25
CA ARG A 100 8.51 -7.16 -0.87
C ARG A 100 8.79 -8.43 -1.67
N GLY A 101 8.56 -9.61 -1.08
CA GLY A 101 8.75 -10.89 -1.77
C GLY A 101 7.97 -10.99 -3.06
N ARG A 102 6.65 -10.72 -2.99
CA ARG A 102 5.75 -10.76 -4.15
C ARG A 102 6.13 -9.77 -5.26
N LEU A 103 6.56 -8.56 -4.88
CA LEU A 103 7.02 -7.56 -5.85
C LEU A 103 8.30 -8.02 -6.54
N LEU A 104 9.29 -8.51 -5.78
CA LEU A 104 10.55 -8.98 -6.35
C LEU A 104 10.36 -10.14 -7.32
N GLU A 105 9.53 -11.12 -6.96
CA GLU A 105 9.15 -12.26 -7.83
C GLU A 105 8.54 -11.81 -9.16
N ARG A 106 7.99 -10.59 -9.23
CA ARG A 106 7.27 -10.04 -10.38
C ARG A 106 8.00 -8.85 -11.02
N GLY A 107 9.28 -8.66 -10.71
CA GLY A 107 10.09 -7.57 -11.25
C GLY A 107 9.69 -6.17 -10.77
N GLY A 108 8.88 -6.09 -9.71
CA GLY A 108 8.49 -4.85 -9.05
C GLY A 108 9.50 -4.40 -7.99
N ARG A 109 9.23 -3.23 -7.40
CA ARG A 109 10.04 -2.63 -6.34
C ARG A 109 9.15 -2.14 -5.21
N LEU A 110 9.63 -2.34 -3.98
CA LEU A 110 9.05 -1.75 -2.78
C LEU A 110 9.98 -0.66 -2.26
N HIS A 111 9.42 0.50 -1.97
CA HIS A 111 10.09 1.59 -1.26
C HIS A 111 9.37 1.86 0.05
N LEU A 112 10.12 2.28 1.06
CA LEU A 112 9.60 2.57 2.39
C LEU A 112 9.83 4.04 2.71
N VAL A 113 8.77 4.74 3.12
CA VAL A 113 8.88 6.06 3.73
C VAL A 113 8.55 5.92 5.20
N CYS A 114 9.51 6.22 6.07
CA CYS A 114 9.34 6.08 7.52
C CYS A 114 10.31 7.00 8.25
N THR A 115 9.77 7.78 9.18
CA THR A 115 10.55 8.71 10.02
C THR A 115 10.42 8.41 11.51
N HIS A 116 9.51 7.53 11.92
CA HIS A 116 9.20 7.28 13.32
C HIS A 116 10.31 6.45 13.99
N PRO A 117 10.97 6.95 15.07
CA PRO A 117 12.17 6.30 15.63
C PRO A 117 11.96 4.85 16.10
N LEU A 118 10.82 4.56 16.73
CA LEU A 118 10.51 3.20 17.20
C LEU A 118 10.32 2.24 16.03
N THR A 119 9.57 2.63 15.00
CA THR A 119 9.39 1.85 13.78
C THR A 119 10.73 1.62 13.08
N LEU A 120 11.56 2.66 12.95
CA LEU A 120 12.91 2.52 12.39
C LEU A 120 13.80 1.56 13.20
N ARG A 121 13.70 1.57 14.53
CA ARG A 121 14.42 0.62 15.40
C ARG A 121 13.95 -0.81 15.17
N VAL A 122 12.64 -1.04 15.06
CA VAL A 122 12.06 -2.35 14.74
C VAL A 122 12.58 -2.86 13.39
N PHE A 123 12.56 -2.03 12.35
CA PHE A 123 13.10 -2.38 11.02
C PHE A 123 14.61 -2.67 11.05
N ARG A 124 15.35 -2.05 11.96
CA ARG A 124 16.80 -2.29 12.13
C ARG A 124 17.07 -3.63 12.80
N VAL A 125 16.40 -3.89 13.92
CA VAL A 125 16.56 -5.14 14.70
C VAL A 125 16.13 -6.36 13.88
N THR A 126 15.09 -6.22 13.07
CA THR A 126 14.58 -7.27 12.17
C THR A 126 15.41 -7.43 10.88
N GLY A 127 16.41 -6.58 10.66
CA GLY A 127 17.24 -6.60 9.46
C GLY A 127 16.57 -6.06 8.18
N LEU A 128 15.29 -5.68 8.24
CA LEU A 128 14.56 -5.10 7.11
C LEU A 128 15.17 -3.82 6.58
N THR A 129 15.86 -3.03 7.41
CA THR A 129 16.55 -1.79 6.98
C THR A 129 17.56 -2.04 5.87
N ARG A 130 18.23 -3.21 5.85
CA ARG A 130 19.18 -3.57 4.77
C ARG A 130 18.49 -3.93 3.46
N LEU A 131 17.29 -4.49 3.56
CA LEU A 131 16.50 -4.98 2.43
C LEU A 131 15.57 -3.91 1.86
N LEU A 132 15.20 -2.94 2.69
CA LEU A 132 14.26 -1.88 2.43
C LEU A 132 14.70 -0.61 3.21
N PRO A 133 15.73 0.11 2.72
CA PRO A 133 16.20 1.33 3.37
C PRO A 133 15.07 2.37 3.44
N PRO A 134 14.79 2.93 4.63
CA PRO A 134 13.74 3.93 4.79
C PRO A 134 14.16 5.27 4.19
N HIS A 135 13.24 5.88 3.45
CA HIS A 135 13.34 7.26 2.97
C HIS A 135 12.62 8.20 3.94
N PRO A 136 13.08 9.45 4.09
CA PRO A 136 12.41 10.43 4.95
C PRO A 136 11.12 10.98 4.35
N THR A 137 11.01 11.00 3.02
CA THR A 137 9.86 11.58 2.29
C THR A 137 9.53 10.78 1.04
N LEU A 138 8.28 10.90 0.57
CA LEU A 138 7.85 10.37 -0.72
C LEU A 138 8.66 10.98 -1.87
N GLU A 139 8.90 12.29 -1.82
CA GLU A 139 9.70 13.00 -2.84
C GLU A 139 11.13 12.44 -2.98
N SER A 140 11.75 12.01 -1.88
CA SER A 140 13.07 11.37 -1.91
C SER A 140 13.06 10.04 -2.68
N VAL A 141 11.96 9.28 -2.60
CA VAL A 141 11.79 8.03 -3.36
C VAL A 141 11.64 8.33 -4.85
N ILE A 142 10.75 9.26 -5.16
CA ILE A 142 10.43 9.64 -6.54
C ILE A 142 11.67 10.17 -7.25
N ASN A 143 12.40 11.11 -6.64
CA ASN A 143 13.61 11.68 -7.23
C ASN A 143 14.72 10.64 -7.42
N ALA A 144 14.84 9.66 -6.54
CA ALA A 144 15.79 8.57 -6.68
C ALA A 144 15.43 7.62 -7.84
N SER A 145 14.14 7.39 -8.08
CA SER A 145 13.65 6.59 -9.20
C SER A 145 13.84 7.31 -10.55
N ASP A 146 13.60 8.62 -10.59
CA ASP A 146 13.72 9.44 -11.81
C ASP A 146 15.19 9.68 -12.20
N GLY A 147 16.08 9.84 -11.22
CA GLY A 147 17.52 9.98 -11.44
C GLY A 147 18.23 8.72 -11.96
N ASN A 148 17.59 7.55 -11.87
CA ASN A 148 18.15 6.27 -12.32
C ASN A 148 17.78 5.93 -13.78
N GLY A 149 17.19 6.89 -14.53
CA GLY A 149 16.77 6.75 -15.93
C GLY A 149 17.85 7.03 -16.98
N LYS A 150 19.12 7.22 -16.60
CA LYS A 150 20.20 7.42 -17.59
C LYS A 150 20.79 6.05 -17.98
N PRO A 151 20.59 5.56 -19.22
CA PRO A 151 21.35 4.42 -19.71
C PRO A 151 22.83 4.84 -19.80
N ARG A 152 23.72 4.00 -19.26
CA ARG A 152 25.14 4.02 -19.64
C ARG A 152 25.30 3.13 -20.86
#